data_AF-A0A838S0K3-F1
#
_entry.id   AF-A0A838S0K3-F1
#
_cell.length_a   1.000
_cell.length_b   1.000
_cell.length_c   1.000
_cell.angle_alpha   90.00
_cell.angle_beta   90.00
_cell.angle_gamma   90.00
#
_symmetry.space_group_name_H-M   'P 1'
#
loop_
_entity.id
_entity.type
_entity.pdbx_description
1 polymer ?
#
loop_
_entity_poly.entity_id
_entity_poly.type
_entity_poly.pdbx_seq_one_letter_code
_entity_poly.pdbx_strand_id
1 'polypeptide(L)'
;MKAKQVDPEVSRQKVAKLIRNFEAELQSGELRPKVLALVPIFRGLRDLGKALIPSEYASAARDRILYYFRKYPSTIINGDELLVVSGIQEYARRLRELRVQFGWAIVSGVTIKEMREEEAEEVPDELMVMRPNEYILLSAEEDRDAAHRWHVANMIRKQRGSVRDKILKYLQSNVGHGVTNEELRYVAGDKTEWARRVRELRTEFGWPIATKTTGQPDLSVGVYVLLADRQSPEHDRKIPDDIRREVLRRDGYKCK
;
A
#
# COMPACT_ATOMS: atom_id res chain seq x y z
N MET A 1 6.42 -5.22 -32.66
CA MET A 1 7.25 -4.05 -33.07
C MET A 1 7.73 -3.36 -31.80
N LYS A 2 9.05 -3.28 -31.55
CA LYS A 2 9.58 -2.54 -30.39
C LYS A 2 9.27 -1.05 -30.60
N ALA A 3 8.59 -0.42 -29.64
CA ALA A 3 8.29 1.01 -29.70
C ALA A 3 9.62 1.79 -29.77
N LYS A 4 9.77 2.68 -30.76
CA LYS A 4 10.96 3.53 -30.89
C LYS A 4 11.00 4.46 -29.68
N GLN A 5 12.10 4.44 -28.91
CA GLN A 5 12.24 5.30 -27.75
C GLN A 5 12.19 6.77 -28.22
N VAL A 6 11.23 7.52 -27.70
CA VAL A 6 11.11 8.95 -27.96
C VAL A 6 12.19 9.64 -27.15
N ASP A 7 13.09 10.35 -27.81
CA ASP A 7 14.12 11.14 -27.16
C ASP A 7 13.47 12.18 -26.21
N PRO A 8 13.74 12.10 -24.89
CA PRO A 8 13.22 13.06 -23.91
C PRO A 8 13.53 14.52 -24.27
N GLU A 9 14.66 14.78 -24.93
CA GLU A 9 15.05 16.13 -25.32
C GLU A 9 14.10 16.73 -26.35
N VAL A 10 13.61 15.93 -27.29
CA VAL A 10 12.60 16.37 -28.27
C VAL A 10 11.30 16.76 -27.58
N SER A 11 10.87 15.98 -26.57
CA SER A 11 9.68 16.31 -25.76
C SER A 11 9.89 17.58 -24.95
N ARG A 12 11.07 17.74 -24.32
CA ARG A 12 11.43 18.94 -23.56
C ARG A 12 11.40 20.20 -24.42
N GLN A 13 11.98 20.15 -25.62
CA GLN A 13 11.98 21.28 -26.57
C GLN A 13 10.57 21.71 -26.99
N LYS A 14 9.67 20.74 -27.23
CA LYS A 14 8.26 21.02 -27.55
C LYS A 14 7.55 21.73 -26.40
N VAL A 15 7.70 21.24 -25.17
CA VAL A 15 7.12 21.86 -23.97
C VAL A 15 7.67 23.27 -23.77
N ALA A 16 8.98 23.46 -23.88
CA ALA A 16 9.62 24.76 -23.72
C ALA A 16 9.09 25.80 -24.73
N LYS A 17 8.87 25.39 -25.99
CA LYS A 17 8.26 26.26 -27.01
C LYS A 17 6.83 26.64 -26.66
N LEU A 18 6.02 25.70 -26.18
CA LEU A 18 4.63 25.96 -25.79
C LEU A 18 4.54 26.90 -24.58
N ILE A 19 5.40 26.71 -23.58
CA ILE A 19 5.49 27.60 -22.41
C ILE A 19 5.89 29.02 -22.83
N ARG A 20 6.89 29.16 -23.71
CA ARG A 20 7.30 30.47 -24.23
C ARG A 20 6.15 31.19 -24.94
N ASN A 21 5.37 30.47 -25.76
CA ASN A 21 4.26 31.05 -26.50
C ASN A 21 3.05 31.40 -25.61
N PHE A 22 2.97 30.83 -24.40
CA PHE A 22 1.87 31.09 -23.47
C PHE A 22 1.85 32.54 -22.95
N GLU A 23 2.96 33.28 -23.04
CA GLU A 23 3.01 34.70 -22.68
C GLU A 23 1.99 35.55 -23.46
N ALA A 24 1.80 35.27 -24.76
CA ALA A 24 0.81 35.96 -25.59
C ALA A 24 -0.63 35.63 -25.14
N GLU A 25 -0.88 34.39 -24.71
CA GLU A 25 -2.19 33.96 -24.23
C GLU A 25 -2.57 34.62 -22.91
N LEU A 26 -1.60 34.94 -22.04
CA LEU A 26 -1.84 35.66 -20.79
C LEU A 26 -2.43 37.05 -21.00
N GLN A 27 -2.10 37.69 -22.12
CA GLN A 27 -2.60 39.02 -22.52
C GLN A 27 -4.02 38.97 -23.11
N SER A 28 -4.52 37.79 -23.51
CA SER A 28 -5.91 37.62 -23.95
C SER A 28 -6.88 37.89 -22.78
N GLY A 29 -8.04 38.52 -23.02
CA GLY A 29 -8.95 38.90 -21.95
C GLY A 29 -9.73 37.73 -21.32
N GLU A 30 -9.93 36.65 -22.06
CA GLU A 30 -10.83 35.56 -21.66
C GLU A 30 -10.12 34.41 -20.93
N LEU A 31 -10.77 33.85 -19.91
CA LEU A 31 -10.22 32.74 -19.09
C LEU A 31 -10.12 31.42 -19.87
N ARG A 32 -11.11 31.09 -20.71
CA ARG A 32 -11.18 29.78 -21.38
C ARG A 32 -10.03 29.56 -22.37
N PRO A 33 -9.66 30.51 -23.27
CA PRO A 33 -8.50 30.36 -24.14
C PRO A 33 -7.20 30.10 -23.39
N LYS A 34 -6.96 30.80 -22.26
CA LYS A 34 -5.79 30.57 -21.39
C LYS A 34 -5.75 29.13 -20.88
N VAL A 35 -6.86 28.62 -20.38
CA VAL A 35 -6.95 27.23 -19.92
C VAL A 35 -6.69 26.24 -21.07
N LEU A 36 -7.27 26.49 -22.25
CA LEU A 36 -7.07 25.64 -23.42
C LEU A 36 -5.61 25.63 -23.90
N ALA A 37 -4.90 26.74 -23.79
CA ALA A 37 -3.48 26.83 -24.13
C ALA A 37 -2.56 26.07 -23.15
N LEU A 38 -3.01 25.85 -21.90
CA LEU A 38 -2.30 25.00 -20.93
C LEU A 38 -2.44 23.50 -21.21
N VAL A 39 -3.52 23.07 -21.88
CA VAL A 39 -3.77 21.64 -22.19
C VAL A 39 -2.61 20.99 -22.98
N PRO A 40 -2.11 21.54 -24.09
CA PRO A 40 -0.98 20.95 -24.81
C PRO A 40 0.33 20.96 -24.00
N ILE A 41 0.54 21.96 -23.13
CA ILE A 41 1.69 22.01 -22.22
C ILE A 41 1.61 20.83 -21.24
N PHE A 42 0.46 20.63 -20.61
CA PHE A 42 0.24 19.52 -19.68
C PHE A 42 0.39 18.15 -20.35
N ARG A 43 -0.12 17.99 -21.58
CA ARG A 43 0.09 16.77 -22.39
C ARG A 43 1.58 16.56 -22.70
N GLY A 44 2.30 17.62 -23.05
CA GLY A 44 3.74 17.54 -23.33
C GLY A 44 4.57 17.17 -22.09
N LEU A 45 4.25 17.72 -20.91
CA LEU A 45 4.89 17.34 -19.65
C LEU A 45 4.67 15.85 -19.33
N ARG A 46 3.45 15.36 -19.56
CA ARG A 46 3.12 13.94 -19.43
C ARG A 46 3.89 13.07 -20.41
N ASP A 47 4.04 13.49 -21.65
CA ASP A 47 4.82 12.78 -22.66
C ASP A 47 6.31 12.76 -22.33
N LEU A 48 6.84 13.86 -21.78
CA LEU A 48 8.19 13.95 -21.26
C LEU A 48 8.42 12.94 -20.13
N GLY A 49 7.53 12.88 -19.12
CA GLY A 49 7.62 11.91 -18.03
C GLY A 49 7.63 10.46 -18.52
N LYS A 50 6.77 10.12 -19.50
CA LYS A 50 6.77 8.79 -20.13
C LYS A 50 8.05 8.48 -20.88
N ALA A 51 8.69 9.47 -21.51
CA ALA A 51 9.92 9.29 -22.29
C ALA A 51 11.14 8.97 -21.42
N LEU A 52 11.11 9.30 -20.12
CA LEU A 52 12.16 8.95 -19.16
C LEU A 52 12.25 7.43 -18.89
N ILE A 53 11.18 6.68 -19.19
CA ILE A 53 11.12 5.24 -18.94
C ILE A 53 11.54 4.48 -20.22
N PRO A 54 12.34 3.40 -20.10
CA PRO A 54 12.70 2.56 -21.24
C PRO A 54 11.50 2.10 -22.04
N SER A 55 11.64 2.04 -23.37
CA SER A 55 10.54 1.77 -24.30
C SER A 55 9.84 0.41 -24.08
N GLU A 56 10.54 -0.53 -23.45
CA GLU A 56 10.01 -1.86 -23.11
C GLU A 56 8.95 -1.82 -21.99
N TYR A 57 9.03 -0.84 -21.08
CA TYR A 57 8.05 -0.63 -20.00
C TYR A 57 7.13 0.57 -20.26
N ALA A 58 7.35 1.30 -21.36
CA ALA A 58 6.67 2.55 -21.66
C ALA A 58 5.22 2.39 -22.15
N SER A 59 4.73 1.18 -22.42
CA SER A 59 3.41 0.94 -23.00
C SER A 59 2.27 1.18 -21.99
N ALA A 60 2.37 0.64 -20.77
CA ALA A 60 1.34 0.76 -19.75
C ALA A 60 1.81 1.59 -18.54
N ALA A 61 0.90 2.42 -18.00
CA ALA A 61 1.19 3.23 -16.81
C ALA A 61 1.60 2.38 -15.60
N ARG A 62 0.97 1.20 -15.46
CA ARG A 62 1.29 0.23 -14.41
C ARG A 62 2.74 -0.25 -14.52
N ASP A 63 3.17 -0.60 -15.72
CA ASP A 63 4.50 -1.16 -15.97
C ASP A 63 5.59 -0.09 -15.75
N ARG A 64 5.31 1.17 -16.13
CA ARG A 64 6.18 2.32 -15.79
C ARG A 64 6.33 2.53 -14.29
N ILE A 65 5.22 2.48 -13.55
CA ILE A 65 5.23 2.59 -12.08
C ILE A 65 6.06 1.46 -11.47
N LEU A 66 5.79 0.21 -11.87
CA LEU A 66 6.51 -0.96 -11.36
C LEU A 66 8.00 -0.89 -11.66
N TYR A 67 8.38 -0.49 -12.88
CA TYR A 67 9.79 -0.28 -13.24
C TYR A 67 10.47 0.72 -12.29
N TYR A 68 9.82 1.84 -12.00
CA TYR A 68 10.37 2.86 -11.11
C TYR A 68 10.59 2.33 -9.68
N PHE A 69 9.61 1.62 -9.12
CA PHE A 69 9.77 0.97 -7.80
C PHE A 69 10.90 -0.07 -7.81
N ARG A 70 11.00 -0.90 -8.85
CA ARG A 70 12.07 -1.92 -8.95
C ARG A 70 13.45 -1.32 -9.13
N LYS A 71 13.54 -0.11 -9.69
CA LYS A 71 14.79 0.64 -9.82
C LYS A 71 15.23 1.25 -8.48
N TYR A 72 14.27 1.59 -7.61
CA TYR A 72 14.49 2.21 -6.31
C TYR A 72 13.77 1.42 -5.19
N PRO A 73 14.16 0.16 -4.92
CA PRO A 73 13.57 -0.62 -3.84
C PRO A 73 13.83 0.06 -2.49
N SER A 74 12.93 -0.17 -1.53
CA SER A 74 13.01 0.40 -0.17
C SER A 74 13.16 1.94 -0.12
N THR A 75 12.79 2.63 -1.19
CA THR A 75 12.81 4.11 -1.26
C THR A 75 11.39 4.63 -1.14
N ILE A 76 11.19 5.63 -0.27
CA ILE A 76 9.91 6.33 -0.15
C ILE A 76 9.70 7.21 -1.40
N ILE A 77 8.68 6.87 -2.18
CA ILE A 77 8.33 7.53 -3.44
C ILE A 77 7.03 8.32 -3.26
N ASN A 78 7.04 9.59 -3.66
CA ASN A 78 5.88 10.46 -3.59
C ASN A 78 4.88 10.19 -4.73
N GLY A 79 3.59 10.37 -4.47
CA GLY A 79 2.53 10.28 -5.47
C GLY A 79 2.72 11.22 -6.67
N ASP A 80 3.32 12.39 -6.49
CA ASP A 80 3.63 13.32 -7.58
C ASP A 80 4.72 12.77 -8.52
N GLU A 81 5.71 12.04 -7.99
CA GLU A 81 6.68 11.32 -8.82
C GLU A 81 5.97 10.25 -9.65
N LEU A 82 5.05 9.51 -9.04
CA LEU A 82 4.26 8.49 -9.72
C LEU A 82 3.33 9.10 -10.76
N LEU A 83 2.80 10.30 -10.55
CA LEU A 83 2.04 11.04 -11.55
C LEU A 83 2.89 11.36 -12.79
N VAL A 84 4.15 11.77 -12.58
CA VAL A 84 5.11 12.05 -13.67
C VAL A 84 5.49 10.76 -14.41
N VAL A 85 5.89 9.72 -13.68
CA VAL A 85 6.34 8.43 -14.24
C VAL A 85 5.21 7.71 -14.96
N SER A 86 4.04 7.63 -14.33
CA SER A 86 2.88 6.95 -14.89
C SER A 86 2.25 7.75 -16.03
N GLY A 87 2.45 9.07 -16.08
CA GLY A 87 1.82 9.94 -17.06
C GLY A 87 0.28 9.90 -17.01
N ILE A 88 -0.33 9.56 -15.88
CA ILE A 88 -1.78 9.55 -15.68
C ILE A 88 -2.12 10.10 -14.30
N GLN A 89 -3.32 10.68 -14.15
CA GLN A 89 -3.82 11.12 -12.84
C GLN A 89 -4.26 9.92 -11.98
N GLU A 90 -4.79 8.88 -12.61
CA GLU A 90 -5.30 7.66 -11.94
C GLU A 90 -4.19 6.65 -11.57
N TYR A 91 -3.00 7.12 -11.21
CA TYR A 91 -1.87 6.24 -10.84
C TYR A 91 -2.18 5.44 -9.58
N ALA A 92 -2.91 6.01 -8.62
CA ALA A 92 -3.33 5.34 -7.39
C ALA A 92 -4.16 4.08 -7.66
N ARG A 93 -4.94 4.05 -8.76
CA ARG A 93 -5.63 2.84 -9.19
C ARG A 93 -4.65 1.76 -9.67
N ARG A 94 -3.62 2.14 -10.43
CA ARG A 94 -2.59 1.20 -10.92
C ARG A 94 -1.75 0.64 -9.78
N LEU A 95 -1.47 1.44 -8.74
CA LEU A 95 -0.84 0.98 -7.52
C LEU A 95 -1.67 -0.09 -6.81
N ARG A 96 -2.98 0.12 -6.67
CA ARG A 96 -3.87 -0.89 -6.07
C ARG A 96 -3.87 -2.19 -6.86
N GLU A 97 -3.84 -2.13 -8.19
CA GLU A 97 -3.70 -3.32 -9.02
C GLU A 97 -2.36 -4.02 -8.73
N LEU A 98 -1.23 -3.30 -8.76
CA LEU A 98 0.09 -3.87 -8.47
C LEU A 98 0.13 -4.58 -7.12
N ARG A 99 -0.43 -3.95 -6.09
CA ARG A 99 -0.43 -4.47 -4.72
C ARG A 99 -1.28 -5.70 -4.55
N VAL A 100 -2.55 -5.60 -4.95
CA VAL A 100 -3.54 -6.61 -4.58
C VAL A 100 -3.65 -7.69 -5.66
N GLN A 101 -3.59 -7.33 -6.95
CA GLN A 101 -3.80 -8.28 -8.04
C GLN A 101 -2.50 -8.93 -8.52
N PHE A 102 -1.39 -8.19 -8.48
CA PHE A 102 -0.08 -8.65 -8.95
C PHE A 102 0.92 -8.91 -7.82
N GLY A 103 0.50 -8.80 -6.55
CA GLY A 103 1.30 -9.28 -5.43
C GLY A 103 2.58 -8.51 -5.13
N TRP A 104 2.71 -7.27 -5.63
CA TRP A 104 3.86 -6.45 -5.29
C TRP A 104 3.70 -5.89 -3.88
N ALA A 105 4.71 -6.11 -3.03
CA ALA A 105 4.75 -5.65 -1.64
C ALA A 105 4.97 -4.12 -1.54
N ILE A 106 4.09 -3.35 -2.18
CA ILE A 106 4.08 -1.89 -2.10
C ILE A 106 3.17 -1.50 -0.94
N VAL A 107 3.66 -0.71 -0.01
CA VAL A 107 2.85 -0.20 1.11
C VAL A 107 2.61 1.29 0.93
N SER A 108 1.40 1.74 1.27
CA SER A 108 1.07 3.18 1.28
C SER A 108 1.24 3.81 2.66
N GLY A 109 1.58 5.09 2.69
CA GLY A 109 1.62 5.86 3.92
C GLY A 109 0.26 5.98 4.61
N VAL A 110 -0.86 5.81 3.90
CA VAL A 110 -2.19 5.68 4.52
C VAL A 110 -2.23 4.44 5.41
N THR A 111 -1.84 3.28 4.87
CA THR A 111 -1.81 2.02 5.63
C THR A 111 -0.84 2.10 6.80
N ILE A 112 0.34 2.69 6.61
CA ILE A 112 1.30 2.89 7.71
C ILE A 112 0.73 3.81 8.79
N LYS A 113 0.06 4.91 8.41
CA LYS A 113 -0.59 5.79 9.38
C LYS A 113 -1.63 5.04 10.22
N GLU A 114 -2.48 4.25 9.58
CA GLU A 114 -3.51 3.43 10.25
C GLU A 114 -2.87 2.38 11.17
N MET A 115 -1.78 1.73 10.74
CA MET A 115 -1.01 0.80 11.60
C MET A 115 -0.39 1.52 12.79
N ARG A 116 0.20 2.70 12.60
CA ARG A 116 0.81 3.46 13.69
C ARG A 116 -0.19 3.85 14.77
N GLU A 117 -1.44 4.13 14.39
CA GLU A 117 -2.49 4.54 15.32
C GLU A 117 -3.01 3.38 16.19
N GLU A 118 -2.94 2.13 15.71
CA GLU A 118 -3.55 0.96 16.37
C GLU A 118 -2.53 -0.12 16.81
N GLU A 119 -1.37 -0.18 16.16
CA GLU A 119 -0.31 -1.19 16.28
C GLU A 119 1.10 -0.57 16.03
N ALA A 120 1.44 0.51 16.75
CA ALA A 120 2.71 1.23 16.55
C ALA A 120 3.97 0.36 16.61
N GLU A 121 3.97 -0.67 17.46
CA GLU A 121 5.08 -1.62 17.62
C GLU A 121 5.35 -2.46 16.35
N GLU A 122 4.36 -2.62 15.47
CA GLU A 122 4.48 -3.36 14.21
C GLU A 122 5.08 -2.50 13.08
N VAL A 123 5.22 -1.18 13.28
CA VAL A 123 5.70 -0.24 12.27
C VAL A 123 7.17 0.09 12.53
N PRO A 124 8.09 -0.23 11.60
CA PRO A 124 9.49 0.18 11.71
C PRO A 124 9.64 1.70 11.74
N ASP A 125 10.62 2.19 12.50
CA ASP A 125 10.91 3.62 12.67
C ASP A 125 11.08 4.36 11.34
N GLU A 126 11.70 3.72 10.35
CA GLU A 126 11.90 4.28 9.01
C GLU A 126 10.58 4.59 8.28
N LEU A 127 9.51 3.85 8.58
CA LEU A 127 8.20 4.04 7.96
C LEU A 127 7.32 5.02 8.74
N MET A 128 7.64 5.30 10.01
CA MET A 128 6.84 6.17 10.88
C MET A 128 6.69 7.60 10.34
N VAL A 129 7.64 8.06 9.54
CA VAL A 129 7.67 9.39 8.93
C VAL A 129 6.90 9.48 7.61
N MET A 130 6.42 8.36 7.07
CA MET A 130 5.71 8.33 5.79
C MET A 130 4.43 9.17 5.82
N ARG A 131 4.24 9.96 4.76
CA ARG A 131 3.03 10.76 4.54
C ARG A 131 1.97 9.93 3.77
N PRO A 132 0.67 10.27 3.90
CA PRO A 132 -0.39 9.53 3.21
C PRO A 132 -0.23 9.38 1.69
N ASN A 133 0.38 10.35 1.01
CA ASN A 133 0.62 10.34 -0.44
C ASN A 133 1.95 9.68 -0.84
N GLU A 134 2.58 8.92 0.05
CA GLU A 134 3.87 8.26 -0.19
C GLU A 134 3.72 6.75 -0.20
N TYR A 135 4.63 6.09 -0.90
CA TYR A 135 4.61 4.66 -1.17
C TYR A 135 6.02 4.09 -1.10
N ILE A 136 6.15 2.84 -0.68
CA ILE A 136 7.44 2.14 -0.63
C ILE A 136 7.28 0.71 -1.12
N LEU A 137 8.24 0.21 -1.89
CA LEU A 137 8.33 -1.21 -2.24
C LEU A 137 9.19 -1.94 -1.21
N LEU A 138 8.58 -2.82 -0.41
CA LEU A 138 9.25 -3.56 0.66
C LEU A 138 9.99 -4.81 0.15
N SER A 139 9.53 -5.41 -0.95
CA SER A 139 10.17 -6.54 -1.61
C SER A 139 10.11 -6.39 -3.12
N ALA A 140 11.22 -6.69 -3.79
CA ALA A 140 11.32 -6.70 -5.25
C ALA A 140 10.88 -8.03 -5.88
N GLU A 141 10.36 -8.95 -5.08
CA GLU A 141 9.81 -10.22 -5.52
C GLU A 141 8.30 -10.13 -5.73
N GLU A 142 7.83 -10.74 -6.81
CA GLU A 142 6.41 -10.84 -7.14
C GLU A 142 5.79 -12.03 -6.40
N ASP A 143 4.74 -11.77 -5.63
CA ASP A 143 3.89 -12.83 -5.10
C ASP A 143 2.98 -13.39 -6.21
N ARG A 144 3.34 -14.57 -6.71
CA ARG A 144 2.62 -15.24 -7.82
C ARG A 144 1.23 -15.74 -7.43
N ASP A 145 0.98 -15.95 -6.14
CA ASP A 145 -0.31 -16.43 -5.62
C ASP A 145 -1.28 -15.29 -5.34
N ALA A 146 -0.81 -14.03 -5.38
CA ALA A 146 -1.62 -12.86 -5.12
C ALA A 146 -2.84 -12.74 -6.03
N ALA A 147 -2.75 -13.17 -7.30
CA ALA A 147 -3.91 -13.16 -8.20
C ALA A 147 -5.04 -14.07 -7.69
N HIS A 148 -4.68 -15.27 -7.19
CA HIS A 148 -5.64 -16.18 -6.58
C HIS A 148 -6.19 -15.59 -5.27
N ARG A 149 -5.30 -15.08 -4.39
CA ARG A 149 -5.72 -14.45 -3.13
C ARG A 149 -6.61 -13.23 -3.35
N TRP A 150 -6.38 -12.46 -4.41
CA TRP A 150 -7.22 -11.32 -4.77
C TRP A 150 -8.67 -11.73 -5.07
N HIS A 151 -8.87 -12.83 -5.79
CA HIS A 151 -10.22 -13.33 -6.06
C HIS A 151 -10.95 -13.65 -4.75
N VAL A 152 -10.29 -14.35 -3.84
CA VAL A 152 -10.81 -14.66 -2.50
C VAL A 152 -11.10 -13.38 -1.72
N ALA A 153 -10.14 -12.45 -1.66
CA ALA A 153 -10.29 -11.16 -0.99
C ALA A 153 -11.49 -10.37 -1.53
N ASN A 154 -11.64 -10.30 -2.86
CA ASN A 154 -12.73 -9.59 -3.52
C ASN A 154 -14.10 -10.22 -3.25
N MET A 155 -14.17 -11.57 -3.21
CA MET A 155 -15.39 -12.27 -2.83
C MET A 155 -15.78 -11.96 -1.38
N ILE A 156 -14.83 -12.07 -0.44
CA ILE A 156 -15.08 -11.81 0.99
C ILE A 156 -15.46 -10.35 1.24
N ARG A 157 -14.77 -9.40 0.59
CA ARG A 157 -15.07 -7.96 0.71
C ARG A 157 -16.54 -7.66 0.41
N LYS A 158 -17.11 -8.31 -0.61
CA LYS A 158 -18.49 -8.12 -1.07
C LYS A 158 -19.55 -8.81 -0.20
N GLN A 159 -19.15 -9.74 0.67
CA GLN A 159 -20.08 -10.41 1.58
C GLN A 159 -20.62 -9.45 2.65
N ARG A 160 -21.78 -9.78 3.22
CA ARG A 160 -22.30 -9.12 4.42
C ARG A 160 -21.54 -9.65 5.65
N GLY A 161 -21.37 -8.81 6.67
CA GLY A 161 -20.65 -9.16 7.90
C GLY A 161 -19.82 -8.00 8.42
N SER A 162 -19.30 -8.14 9.64
CA SER A 162 -18.43 -7.14 10.24
C SER A 162 -17.05 -7.13 9.56
N VAL A 163 -16.26 -6.08 9.79
CA VAL A 163 -14.87 -6.01 9.28
C VAL A 163 -14.03 -7.14 9.86
N ARG A 164 -14.21 -7.43 11.16
CA ARG A 164 -13.49 -8.49 11.85
C ARG A 164 -13.78 -9.85 11.24
N ASP A 165 -15.06 -10.17 10.98
CA ASP A 165 -15.44 -11.47 10.42
C ASP A 165 -14.87 -11.65 9.00
N LYS A 166 -14.84 -10.57 8.20
CA LYS A 166 -14.24 -10.59 6.86
C LYS A 166 -12.73 -10.83 6.93
N ILE A 167 -12.04 -10.12 7.82
CA ILE A 167 -10.59 -10.28 8.04
C ILE A 167 -10.29 -11.72 8.48
N LEU A 168 -11.01 -12.23 9.48
CA LEU A 168 -10.84 -13.60 9.96
C LEU A 168 -11.07 -14.62 8.84
N LYS A 169 -12.18 -14.50 8.10
CA LYS A 169 -12.48 -15.40 6.99
C LYS A 169 -11.40 -15.40 5.92
N TYR A 170 -10.81 -14.24 5.65
CA TYR A 170 -9.71 -14.12 4.70
C TYR A 170 -8.43 -14.78 5.23
N LEU A 171 -8.09 -14.57 6.50
CA LEU A 171 -6.98 -15.27 7.16
C LEU A 171 -7.16 -16.80 7.16
N GLN A 172 -8.37 -17.29 7.47
CA GLN A 172 -8.70 -18.72 7.42
C GLN A 172 -8.59 -19.32 6.02
N SER A 173 -8.89 -18.54 5.00
CA SER A 173 -8.72 -18.97 3.60
C SER A 173 -7.24 -19.01 3.15
N ASN A 174 -6.32 -18.50 3.98
CA ASN A 174 -4.88 -18.38 3.70
C ASN A 174 -4.04 -18.89 4.88
N VAL A 175 -4.51 -19.91 5.60
CA VAL A 175 -3.76 -20.50 6.74
C VAL A 175 -2.37 -20.93 6.29
N GLY A 176 -1.36 -20.59 7.09
CA GLY A 176 0.05 -20.86 6.80
C GLY A 176 0.68 -19.97 5.73
N HIS A 177 -0.09 -19.12 5.06
CA HIS A 177 0.39 -18.23 4.00
C HIS A 177 0.39 -16.77 4.48
N GLY A 178 1.41 -16.02 4.09
CA GLY A 178 1.52 -14.59 4.40
C GLY A 178 0.50 -13.78 3.62
N VAL A 179 -0.23 -12.90 4.32
CA VAL A 179 -1.09 -11.88 3.72
C VAL A 179 -0.61 -10.49 4.13
N THR A 180 -0.68 -9.53 3.21
CA THR A 180 -0.20 -8.17 3.44
C THR A 180 -1.23 -7.28 4.15
N ASN A 181 -0.76 -6.24 4.84
CA ASN A 181 -1.60 -5.17 5.40
C ASN A 181 -2.53 -4.54 4.35
N GLU A 182 -2.07 -4.37 3.12
CA GLU A 182 -2.86 -3.84 2.01
C GLU A 182 -3.98 -4.80 1.57
N GLU A 183 -3.73 -6.12 1.58
CA GLU A 183 -4.78 -7.13 1.36
C GLU A 183 -5.82 -7.11 2.49
N LEU A 184 -5.40 -7.04 3.75
CA LEU A 184 -6.29 -6.96 4.91
C LEU A 184 -7.14 -5.69 4.89
N ARG A 185 -6.53 -4.54 4.61
CA ARG A 185 -7.19 -3.25 4.42
C ARG A 185 -8.18 -3.30 3.25
N TYR A 186 -7.82 -3.96 2.15
CA TYR A 186 -8.73 -4.16 1.02
C TYR A 186 -9.95 -5.00 1.41
N VAL A 187 -9.76 -6.12 2.11
CA VAL A 187 -10.85 -6.99 2.59
C VAL A 187 -11.78 -6.27 3.56
N ALA A 188 -11.23 -5.40 4.41
CA ALA A 188 -11.98 -4.53 5.31
C ALA A 188 -12.83 -3.47 4.59
N GLY A 189 -12.65 -3.29 3.28
CA GLY A 189 -13.31 -2.25 2.49
C GLY A 189 -12.71 -0.87 2.73
N ASP A 190 -11.39 -0.80 2.88
CA ASP A 190 -10.62 0.43 3.11
C ASP A 190 -11.02 1.18 4.40
N LYS A 191 -11.61 0.48 5.39
CA LYS A 191 -11.92 1.07 6.71
C LYS A 191 -10.69 1.14 7.59
N THR A 192 -10.49 2.27 8.25
CA THR A 192 -9.33 2.53 9.12
C THR A 192 -9.20 1.57 10.31
N GLU A 193 -10.31 0.98 10.77
CA GLU A 193 -10.32 0.06 11.92
C GLU A 193 -9.70 -1.33 11.64
N TRP A 194 -9.26 -1.63 10.41
CA TRP A 194 -8.78 -2.95 10.04
C TRP A 194 -7.63 -3.43 10.93
N ALA A 195 -6.64 -2.58 11.22
CA ALA A 195 -5.48 -2.91 12.05
C ALA A 195 -5.93 -3.32 13.45
N ARG A 196 -6.81 -2.50 14.08
CA ARG A 196 -7.42 -2.84 15.36
C ARG A 196 -8.10 -4.20 15.35
N ARG A 197 -8.87 -4.52 14.29
CA ARG A 197 -9.58 -5.81 14.18
C ARG A 197 -8.63 -6.99 14.08
N VAL A 198 -7.49 -6.84 13.40
CA VAL A 198 -6.44 -7.88 13.35
C VAL A 198 -5.84 -8.08 14.75
N ARG A 199 -5.51 -6.99 15.45
CA ARG A 199 -5.01 -7.02 16.83
C ARG A 199 -6.00 -7.66 17.82
N GLU A 200 -7.29 -7.34 17.72
CA GLU A 200 -8.37 -7.97 18.49
C GLU A 200 -8.40 -9.48 18.23
N LEU A 201 -8.37 -9.90 16.97
CA LEU A 201 -8.35 -11.33 16.62
C LEU A 201 -7.18 -12.07 17.29
N ARG A 202 -5.99 -11.45 17.29
CA ARG A 202 -4.77 -11.99 17.90
C ARG A 202 -4.84 -12.04 19.44
N THR A 203 -5.30 -10.97 20.07
CA THR A 203 -5.13 -10.77 21.53
C THR A 203 -6.38 -11.03 22.38
N GLU A 204 -7.58 -10.88 21.82
CA GLU A 204 -8.85 -11.02 22.54
C GLU A 204 -9.54 -12.31 22.11
N PHE A 205 -9.60 -12.59 20.81
CA PHE A 205 -10.30 -13.76 20.26
C PHE A 205 -9.43 -15.01 20.17
N GLY A 206 -8.15 -14.95 20.56
CA GLY A 206 -7.29 -16.13 20.66
C GLY A 206 -6.87 -16.76 19.34
N TRP A 207 -6.94 -16.02 18.21
CA TRP A 207 -6.46 -16.52 16.92
C TRP A 207 -4.94 -16.43 16.81
N PRO A 208 -4.24 -17.50 16.38
CA PRO A 208 -2.78 -17.53 16.31
C PRO A 208 -2.26 -16.79 15.07
N ILE A 209 -2.34 -15.46 15.09
CA ILE A 209 -1.85 -14.58 14.03
C ILE A 209 -0.42 -14.15 14.37
N ALA A 210 0.55 -14.60 13.57
CA ALA A 210 1.94 -14.19 13.66
C ALA A 210 2.25 -13.01 12.75
N THR A 211 3.12 -12.13 13.23
CA THR A 211 3.74 -11.05 12.47
C THR A 211 5.25 -11.09 12.70
N LYS A 212 5.98 -10.18 12.04
CA LYS A 212 7.42 -10.01 12.27
C LYS A 212 7.76 -9.83 13.76
N THR A 213 6.98 -9.01 14.46
CA THR A 213 7.19 -8.69 15.88
C THR A 213 6.55 -9.70 16.83
N THR A 214 5.46 -10.38 16.46
CA THR A 214 4.72 -11.26 17.39
C THR A 214 4.75 -12.75 17.04
N GLY A 215 5.90 -13.28 16.64
CA GLY A 215 6.11 -14.73 16.62
C GLY A 215 6.91 -15.29 15.44
N GLN A 216 7.20 -14.49 14.41
CA GLN A 216 8.00 -14.97 13.27
C GLN A 216 8.90 -13.86 12.69
N PRO A 217 10.11 -13.67 13.23
CA PRO A 217 11.03 -12.58 12.85
C PRO A 217 11.44 -12.56 11.36
N ASP A 218 11.37 -13.71 10.71
CA ASP A 218 11.69 -13.88 9.28
C ASP A 218 10.63 -13.27 8.36
N LEU A 219 9.46 -12.89 8.87
CA LEU A 219 8.43 -12.23 8.08
C LEU A 219 8.84 -10.82 7.66
N SER A 220 8.37 -10.42 6.49
CA SER A 220 8.45 -9.04 6.02
C SER A 220 7.52 -8.14 6.84
N VAL A 221 7.88 -6.87 6.93
CA VAL A 221 7.06 -5.85 7.60
C VAL A 221 5.69 -5.76 6.93
N GLY A 222 4.63 -5.69 7.74
CA GLY A 222 3.25 -5.62 7.25
C GLY A 222 2.72 -6.93 6.67
N VAL A 223 3.38 -8.07 6.91
CA VAL A 223 2.87 -9.41 6.58
C VAL A 223 2.34 -10.08 7.84
N TYR A 224 1.17 -10.69 7.71
CA TYR A 224 0.46 -11.42 8.75
C TYR A 224 0.26 -12.88 8.30
N VAL A 225 0.43 -13.83 9.20
CA VAL A 225 0.22 -15.27 8.94
C VAL A 225 -0.71 -15.83 10.00
N LEU A 226 -1.81 -16.46 9.58
CA LEU A 226 -2.59 -17.31 10.49
C LEU A 226 -1.92 -18.67 10.57
N LEU A 227 -1.32 -19.00 11.72
CA LEU A 227 -0.51 -20.23 11.88
C LEU A 227 -1.36 -21.50 11.82
N ALA A 228 -2.58 -21.47 12.35
CA ALA A 228 -3.51 -22.58 12.34
C ALA A 228 -4.96 -22.08 12.35
N ASP A 229 -5.86 -22.80 11.69
CA ASP A 229 -7.31 -22.58 11.80
C ASP A 229 -7.85 -23.18 13.10
N ARG A 230 -7.34 -22.67 14.22
CA ARG A 230 -7.73 -23.09 15.57
C ARG A 230 -7.76 -21.88 16.47
N GLN A 231 -8.96 -21.55 16.94
CA GLN A 231 -9.17 -20.54 17.95
C GLN A 231 -8.76 -21.07 19.33
N SER A 232 -7.92 -20.35 20.05
CA SER A 232 -7.70 -20.57 21.49
C SER A 232 -8.87 -19.99 22.29
N PRO A 233 -9.10 -20.41 23.56
CA PRO A 233 -10.11 -19.77 24.39
C PRO A 233 -9.96 -18.24 24.38
N GLU A 234 -11.09 -17.53 24.24
CA GLU A 234 -11.08 -16.07 24.25
C GLU A 234 -10.47 -15.58 25.56
N HIS A 235 -9.54 -14.63 25.45
CA HIS A 235 -8.82 -14.10 26.59
C HIS A 235 -9.39 -12.72 26.90
N ASP A 236 -9.99 -12.57 28.08
CA ASP A 236 -10.33 -11.24 28.57
C ASP A 236 -9.03 -10.48 28.86
N ARG A 237 -8.90 -9.28 28.30
CA ARG A 237 -7.77 -8.37 28.61
C ARG A 237 -7.75 -7.99 30.08
N LYS A 238 -8.90 -8.04 30.74
CA LYS A 238 -9.02 -7.75 32.16
C LYS A 238 -8.83 -9.05 32.94
N ILE A 239 -7.62 -9.23 33.42
CA ILE A 239 -7.37 -10.20 34.50
C ILE A 239 -8.13 -9.69 35.73
N PRO A 240 -9.03 -10.50 36.31
CA PRO A 240 -9.71 -10.15 37.55
C PRO A 240 -8.71 -9.72 38.64
N ASP A 241 -9.07 -8.70 39.40
CA ASP A 241 -8.13 -8.00 40.28
C ASP A 241 -7.68 -8.86 41.48
N ASP A 242 -8.45 -9.89 41.80
CA ASP A 242 -8.13 -10.99 42.71
C ASP A 242 -7.04 -11.91 42.13
N ILE A 243 -7.21 -12.41 40.89
CA ILE A 243 -6.19 -13.22 40.19
C ILE A 243 -4.89 -12.44 40.03
N ARG A 244 -4.97 -11.16 39.64
CA ARG A 244 -3.80 -10.28 39.50
C ARG A 244 -3.06 -10.13 40.83
N ARG A 245 -3.78 -9.93 41.94
CA ARG A 245 -3.20 -9.85 43.29
C ARG A 245 -2.55 -11.18 43.71
N GLU A 246 -3.18 -12.30 43.39
CA GLU A 246 -2.66 -13.63 43.71
C GLU A 246 -1.34 -13.91 42.97
N VAL A 247 -1.28 -13.64 41.66
CA VAL A 247 -0.07 -13.79 40.85
C VAL A 247 1.05 -12.86 41.34
N LEU A 248 0.74 -11.59 41.61
CA LEU A 248 1.72 -10.63 42.14
C LEU A 248 2.27 -11.06 43.50
N ARG A 249 1.42 -11.60 44.40
CA ARG A 249 1.87 -12.14 45.69
C ARG A 249 2.74 -13.39 45.51
N ARG A 250 2.33 -14.31 44.64
CA ARG A 250 3.08 -15.54 44.32
C ARG A 250 4.49 -15.23 43.82
N ASP A 251 4.61 -14.22 42.96
CA ASP A 251 5.88 -13.84 42.34
C ASP A 251 6.65 -12.78 43.15
N GLY A 252 6.17 -12.46 44.36
CA GLY A 252 6.84 -11.53 45.28
C GLY A 252 6.95 -10.12 44.72
N TYR A 253 5.99 -9.71 43.89
CA TYR A 253 5.95 -8.42 43.19
C TYR A 253 7.15 -8.19 42.28
N LYS A 254 7.77 -9.26 41.77
CA LYS A 254 8.91 -9.20 40.86
C LYS A 254 8.58 -9.98 39.58
N CYS A 255 9.07 -9.48 38.45
CA CYS A 255 9.11 -10.31 37.24
C CYS A 255 10.12 -11.42 37.46
N LYS A 256 9.74 -12.65 37.11
CA LYS A 256 10.62 -13.82 37.10
C LYS A 256 10.98 -14.18 35.68
#